data_AF-A0A147I5E2-F1
#
_entry.id   AF-A0A147I5E2-F1
#
_cell.length_a   1.000
_cell.length_b   1.000
_cell.length_c   1.000
_cell.angle_alpha   90.00
_cell.angle_beta   90.00
_cell.angle_gamma   90.00
#
_symmetry.space_group_name_H-M   'P 1'
#
loop_
_entity.id
_entity.type
_entity.pdbx_description
1 polymer ?
#
loop_
_entity_poly.entity_id
_entity_poly.type
_entity_poly.pdbx_seq_one_letter_code
_entity_poly.pdbx_strand_id
1 'polypeptide(L)'
;MAALLKEESTITAKGQTTVPKAVRQALGVDYGGRIAFVVDDARRVYVERAEEDMSDPVVDSFLKFLAHDMTKHPGTSVVPLPATLRDRMATLVGDIDVDLDADIDGAVAL
;
A
#
# COMPACT_ATOMS: atom_id res chain seq x y z
N MET A 1 13.82 13.05 13.30
CA MET A 1 14.49 11.82 13.79
C MET A 1 13.43 10.96 14.44
N ALA A 2 13.19 9.75 13.94
CA ALA A 2 12.21 8.85 14.54
C ALA A 2 12.74 8.39 15.91
N ALA A 3 11.90 8.49 16.94
CA ALA A 3 12.23 7.95 18.25
C ALA A 3 12.40 6.42 18.15
N LEU A 4 13.55 5.91 18.58
CA LEU A 4 13.79 4.48 18.68
C LEU A 4 12.98 3.92 19.86
N LEU A 5 11.88 3.22 19.56
CA LEU A 5 11.13 2.44 20.54
C LEU A 5 11.89 1.13 20.82
N LYS A 6 12.37 0.94 22.06
CA LYS A 6 13.02 -0.28 22.52
C LYS A 6 12.25 -0.85 23.72
N GLU A 7 11.83 -2.10 23.61
CA GLU A 7 11.23 -2.87 24.69
C GLU A 7 11.94 -4.23 24.80
N GLU A 8 11.95 -4.82 25.99
CA GLU A 8 12.63 -6.10 26.25
C GLU A 8 11.60 -7.14 26.74
N SER A 9 11.68 -8.36 26.20
CA SER A 9 10.84 -9.49 26.60
C SER A 9 11.69 -10.72 26.86
N THR A 10 11.33 -11.50 27.88
CA THR A 10 12.01 -12.76 28.18
C THR A 10 11.44 -13.89 27.32
N ILE A 11 12.33 -14.73 26.78
CA ILE A 11 11.94 -15.97 26.11
C ILE A 11 11.64 -17.02 27.18
N THR A 12 10.44 -17.59 27.13
CA THR A 12 10.04 -18.68 28.02
C THR A 12 10.80 -19.97 27.69
N ALA A 13 10.75 -20.96 28.58
CA ALA A 13 11.38 -22.27 28.33
C ALA A 13 10.87 -22.99 27.07
N LYS A 14 9.68 -22.61 26.57
CA LYS A 14 9.10 -23.15 25.33
C LYS A 14 9.47 -22.33 24.08
N GLY A 15 10.38 -21.37 24.19
CA GLY A 15 10.76 -20.49 23.08
C GLY A 15 9.73 -19.41 22.76
N GLN A 16 8.70 -19.21 23.60
CA GLN A 16 7.67 -18.19 23.37
C GLN A 16 8.08 -16.86 24.00
N THR A 17 7.75 -15.75 23.35
CA THR A 17 7.85 -14.40 23.93
C THR A 17 6.60 -13.59 23.61
N THR A 18 6.27 -12.62 24.44
CA THR A 18 5.15 -11.71 24.20
C THR A 18 5.66 -10.44 23.51
N VAL A 19 4.93 -9.96 22.52
CA VAL A 19 5.21 -8.66 21.89
C VAL A 19 4.65 -7.56 22.80
N PRO A 20 5.48 -6.63 23.33
CA PRO A 20 5.03 -5.56 24.20
C PRO A 20 3.96 -4.67 23.55
N LYS A 21 3.06 -4.09 24.35
CA LYS A 21 1.93 -3.29 23.83
C LYS A 21 2.40 -2.14 22.93
N ALA A 22 3.42 -1.40 23.36
CA ALA A 22 3.97 -0.28 22.57
C ALA A 22 4.47 -0.75 21.20
N VAL A 23 5.13 -1.91 21.13
CA VAL A 23 5.61 -2.50 19.88
C VAL A 23 4.45 -2.94 18.99
N ARG A 24 3.41 -3.58 19.54
CA ARG A 24 2.20 -3.93 18.75
C ARG A 24 1.50 -2.72 18.16
N GLN A 25 1.38 -1.64 18.93
CA GLN A 25 0.80 -0.39 18.48
C GLN A 25 1.65 0.26 17.37
N ALA A 26 2.98 0.26 17.53
CA ALA A 26 3.89 0.75 16.49
C ALA A 26 3.82 -0.07 15.20
N LEU A 27 3.57 -1.38 15.29
CA LEU A 27 3.37 -2.27 14.14
C LEU A 27 1.94 -2.19 13.55
N GLY A 28 1.00 -1.51 14.20
CA GLY A 28 -0.41 -1.49 13.78
C GLY A 28 -1.07 -2.88 13.82
N VAL A 29 -0.68 -3.73 14.77
CA VAL A 29 -1.19 -5.11 14.91
C VAL A 29 -2.05 -5.23 16.16
N ASP A 30 -3.32 -5.58 15.98
CA ASP A 30 -4.27 -5.88 17.05
C ASP A 30 -4.30 -7.36 17.44
N TYR A 31 -5.11 -7.70 18.44
CA TYR A 31 -5.33 -9.09 18.86
C TYR A 31 -5.78 -9.97 17.69
N GLY A 32 -5.09 -11.10 17.50
CA GLY A 32 -5.34 -12.02 16.38
C GLY A 32 -4.62 -11.65 15.09
N GLY A 33 -4.01 -10.46 15.01
CA GLY A 33 -3.17 -10.07 13.88
C GLY A 33 -1.88 -10.90 13.79
N ARG A 34 -1.36 -11.02 12.56
CA ARG A 34 -0.15 -11.80 12.27
C ARG A 34 1.08 -10.90 12.20
N ILE A 35 2.21 -11.42 12.65
CA ILE A 35 3.54 -10.80 12.53
C ILE A 35 4.49 -11.76 11.85
N ALA A 36 5.44 -11.23 11.10
CA ALA A 36 6.53 -11.99 10.50
C ALA A 36 7.84 -11.72 11.24
N PHE A 37 8.63 -12.76 11.47
CA PHE A 37 10.02 -12.63 11.94
C PHE A 37 10.93 -12.73 10.72
N VAL A 38 11.63 -11.64 10.41
CA VAL A 38 12.54 -11.54 9.27
C VAL A 38 13.97 -11.56 9.77
N VAL A 39 14.82 -12.36 9.14
CA VAL A 39 16.26 -12.40 9.42
C VAL A 39 16.99 -11.81 8.22
N ASP A 40 17.76 -10.74 8.44
CA ASP A 40 18.56 -10.14 7.38
C ASP A 40 19.95 -10.81 7.25
N ASP A 41 20.70 -10.41 6.21
CA ASP A 41 22.06 -10.92 5.95
C ASP A 41 23.05 -10.60 7.08
N ALA A 42 22.76 -9.56 7.87
CA ALA A 42 23.54 -9.20 9.05
C ALA A 42 23.12 -9.98 10.31
N ARG A 43 22.26 -11.00 10.16
CA ARG A 43 21.69 -11.83 11.24
C ARG A 43 20.90 -11.04 12.28
N ARG A 44 20.38 -9.87 11.90
CA ARG A 44 19.44 -9.11 12.73
C ARG A 44 18.05 -9.67 12.51
N VAL A 45 17.30 -9.79 13.61
CA VAL A 45 15.91 -10.23 13.58
C VAL A 45 15.01 -9.00 13.68
N TYR A 46 14.11 -8.86 12.72
CA TYR A 46 13.07 -7.84 12.72
C TYR A 46 11.71 -8.48 12.85
N VAL A 47 10.79 -7.72 13.42
CA VAL A 47 9.38 -8.07 13.44
C VAL A 47 8.63 -7.03 12.64
N GLU A 48 7.84 -7.48 11.68
CA GLU A 48 6.96 -6.64 10.89
C GLU A 48 5.53 -7.18 10.96
N ARG A 49 4.55 -6.30 10.69
CA ARG A 49 3.17 -6.73 10.48
C ARG A 49 3.16 -7.64 9.26
N ALA A 50 2.63 -8.85 9.41
CA ALA A 50 2.46 -9.71 8.25
C ALA A 50 1.39 -9.08 7.36
N GLU A 51 1.74 -8.81 6.11
CA GLU A 51 0.75 -8.41 5.12
C GLU A 51 -0.26 -9.54 4.98
N GLU A 52 -1.53 -9.20 5.13
CA GLU A 52 -2.57 -10.02 4.56
C GLU A 52 -2.60 -9.64 3.09
N ASP A 53 -2.44 -10.62 2.20
CA ASP A 53 -2.76 -10.47 0.79
C ASP A 53 -4.26 -10.11 0.71
N MET A 54 -4.56 -8.82 0.88
CA MET A 54 -5.85 -8.24 0.60
C MET A 54 -5.94 -8.09 -0.91
N SER A 55 -5.97 -9.24 -1.59
CA SER A 55 -6.38 -9.31 -2.99
C SER A 55 -7.88 -9.02 -3.02
N ASP A 56 -8.25 -7.93 -3.68
CA ASP A 56 -9.64 -7.70 -4.07
C ASP A 56 -9.89 -8.51 -5.35
N PRO A 57 -10.72 -9.57 -5.30
CA PRO A 57 -10.94 -10.43 -6.47
C PRO A 57 -11.54 -9.69 -7.67
N VAL A 58 -12.28 -8.61 -7.42
CA VAL A 58 -12.89 -7.79 -8.47
C VAL A 58 -11.81 -6.95 -9.16
N VAL A 59 -10.97 -6.27 -8.37
CA VAL A 59 -9.84 -5.50 -8.91
C VAL A 59 -8.88 -6.41 -9.66
N ASP A 60 -8.53 -7.57 -9.10
CA ASP A 60 -7.63 -8.53 -9.73
C ASP A 60 -8.18 -9.04 -11.07
N SER A 61 -9.47 -9.35 -11.13
CA SER A 61 -10.13 -9.81 -12.35
C SER A 61 -10.16 -8.69 -13.40
N PHE A 62 -10.44 -7.46 -12.98
CA PHE A 62 -10.43 -6.29 -13.85
C PHE A 62 -9.05 -6.00 -14.44
N LEU A 63 -8.00 -6.03 -13.62
CA LEU A 63 -6.62 -5.85 -14.08
C LEU A 63 -6.17 -6.95 -15.04
N LYS A 64 -6.55 -8.21 -14.78
CA LYS A 64 -6.30 -9.34 -15.70
C LYS A 64 -7.00 -9.13 -17.04
N PHE A 65 -8.25 -8.68 -17.01
CA PHE A 65 -9.01 -8.35 -18.22
C PHE A 65 -8.30 -7.26 -19.04
N LEU A 66 -7.89 -6.15 -18.42
CA LEU A 66 -7.17 -5.06 -19.08
C LEU A 66 -5.85 -5.54 -19.69
N ALA A 67 -5.03 -6.26 -18.92
CA ALA A 67 -3.74 -6.77 -19.39
C ALA A 67 -3.87 -7.67 -20.63
N HIS A 68 -4.90 -8.52 -20.63
CA HIS A 68 -5.21 -9.39 -21.76
C HIS A 68 -5.64 -8.61 -23.00
N ASP A 69 -6.51 -7.61 -22.83
CA ASP A 69 -6.97 -6.74 -23.91
C ASP A 69 -5.80 -5.97 -24.54
N MET A 70 -4.97 -5.34 -23.71
CA MET A 70 -3.78 -4.60 -24.17
C MET A 70 -2.80 -5.49 -24.94
N THR A 71 -2.63 -6.74 -24.54
CA THR A 71 -1.75 -7.70 -25.24
C THR A 71 -2.32 -8.11 -26.60
N LYS A 72 -3.65 -8.29 -26.69
CA LYS A 72 -4.33 -8.67 -27.93
C LYS A 72 -4.47 -7.53 -28.92
N HIS A 73 -4.56 -6.31 -28.43
CA HIS A 73 -4.91 -5.13 -29.20
C HIS A 73 -3.95 -3.95 -28.94
N PRO A 74 -2.63 -4.14 -29.14
CA PRO A 74 -1.60 -3.17 -28.71
C PRO A 74 -1.69 -1.80 -29.39
N GLY A 75 -2.39 -1.69 -30.53
CA GLY A 75 -2.58 -0.44 -31.26
C GLY A 75 -3.91 0.27 -31.01
N THR A 76 -4.84 -0.35 -30.27
CA THR A 76 -6.20 0.20 -30.08
C THR A 76 -6.64 0.25 -28.62
N SER A 77 -6.12 -0.61 -27.74
CA SER A 77 -6.44 -0.58 -26.31
C SER A 77 -5.77 0.58 -25.58
N VAL A 78 -4.59 1.01 -26.05
CA VAL A 78 -3.90 2.20 -25.54
C VAL A 78 -3.65 3.13 -26.73
N VAL A 79 -4.35 4.26 -26.74
CA VAL A 79 -4.22 5.27 -27.78
C VAL A 79 -3.89 6.62 -27.17
N PRO A 80 -3.13 7.48 -27.88
CA PRO A 80 -2.92 8.85 -27.44
C PRO A 80 -4.24 9.60 -27.31
N LEU A 81 -4.32 10.50 -26.34
CA LEU A 81 -5.44 11.45 -26.25
C LEU A 81 -5.50 12.30 -27.54
N PRO A 82 -6.69 12.41 -28.18
CA PRO A 82 -6.87 13.29 -29.32
C PRO A 82 -6.47 14.74 -28.98
N ALA A 83 -5.85 15.44 -29.93
CA ALA A 83 -5.43 16.84 -29.72
C ALA A 83 -6.59 17.73 -29.26
N THR A 84 -7.76 17.59 -29.91
CA THR A 84 -8.97 18.34 -29.55
C THR A 84 -9.44 18.12 -28.12
N LEU A 85 -9.28 16.90 -27.59
CA LEU A 85 -9.64 16.59 -26.21
C LEU A 85 -8.61 17.21 -25.25
N ARG A 86 -7.32 17.16 -25.58
CA ARG A 86 -6.26 17.81 -24.79
C ARG A 86 -6.45 19.33 -24.73
N ASP A 87 -6.72 19.97 -25.86
CA ASP A 87 -6.94 21.43 -25.92
C ASP A 87 -8.17 21.84 -25.08
N ARG A 88 -9.23 21.03 -25.15
CA ARG A 88 -10.43 21.26 -24.35
C ARG A 88 -10.19 21.04 -22.86
N MET A 89 -9.44 20.01 -22.46
CA MET A 89 -9.03 19.80 -21.08
C MET A 89 -8.21 21.00 -20.58
N ALA A 90 -7.19 21.43 -21.34
CA ALA A 90 -6.36 22.58 -21.01
C ALA A 90 -7.17 23.88 -20.88
N THR A 91 -8.15 24.10 -21.75
CA THR A 91 -9.05 25.27 -21.65
C THR A 91 -9.90 25.24 -20.38
N LEU A 92 -10.34 24.06 -19.94
CA LEU A 92 -11.21 23.92 -18.76
C LEU A 92 -10.44 24.01 -17.44
N VAL A 93 -9.17 23.58 -17.41
CA VAL A 93 -8.40 23.47 -16.16
C VAL A 93 -7.17 24.38 -16.11
N GLY A 94 -6.87 25.12 -17.17
CA GLY A 94 -5.61 25.84 -17.33
C GLY A 94 -5.34 26.94 -16.31
N ASP A 95 -6.40 27.50 -15.72
CA ASP A 95 -6.30 28.53 -14.68
C ASP A 95 -6.54 27.97 -13.26
N ILE A 96 -6.68 26.65 -13.10
CA ILE A 96 -6.88 26.02 -11.79
C ILE A 96 -5.52 25.75 -11.16
N ASP A 97 -5.26 26.44 -10.05
CA ASP A 97 -4.10 26.17 -9.19
C ASP A 97 -4.42 24.94 -8.31
N VAL A 98 -3.71 23.83 -8.54
CA VAL A 98 -3.89 22.57 -7.81
C VAL A 98 -2.56 22.15 -7.20
N ASP A 99 -2.57 21.97 -5.88
CA ASP A 99 -1.48 21.31 -5.17
C ASP A 99 -1.68 19.78 -5.21
N LEU A 100 -0.80 19.07 -5.91
CA LEU A 100 -0.86 17.61 -6.05
C LEU A 100 -0.35 16.88 -4.80
N ASP A 101 0.30 17.59 -3.88
CA ASP A 101 0.81 17.05 -2.62
C ASP A 101 -0.13 17.35 -1.43
N ALA A 102 -1.22 18.09 -1.67
CA ALA A 102 -2.22 18.37 -0.65
C ALA A 102 -2.97 17.10 -0.23
N ASP A 103 -3.34 17.03 1.06
CA ASP A 103 -4.18 15.96 1.59
C ASP A 103 -5.54 15.91 0.86
N ILE A 104 -6.04 14.70 0.60
CA ILE A 104 -7.34 14.50 -0.05
C ILE A 104 -8.45 14.77 0.98
N ASP A 105 -9.07 15.94 0.89
CA ASP A 105 -10.21 16.32 1.73
C ASP A 105 -11.55 16.03 1.03
N GLY A 106 -12.43 15.29 1.69
CA GLY A 106 -13.79 15.02 1.20
C GLY A 106 -14.43 13.75 1.76
N ALA A 107 -15.76 13.70 1.74
CA ALA A 107 -16.50 12.50 2.12
C ALA A 107 -16.34 11.43 1.03
N VAL A 108 -15.53 10.41 1.29
CA VAL A 108 -15.54 9.16 0.53
C VAL A 108 -16.80 8.38 0.91
N ALA A 109 -17.71 8.23 -0.05
CA ALA A 109 -18.81 7.27 0.08
C ALA A 109 -18.21 5.86 0.02
N LEU A 110 -18.19 5.18 1.18
CA LEU A 110 -17.91 3.75 1.28
C LEU A 110 -19.19 2.95 1.03
#